data_AF-A0A1V6IXZ2-F1
#
_entry.id   AF-A0A1V6IXZ2-F1
#
_cell.length_a   1.000
_cell.length_b   1.000
_cell.length_c   1.000
_cell.angle_alpha   90.00
_cell.angle_beta   90.00
_cell.angle_gamma   90.00
#
_symmetry.space_group_name_H-M   'P 1'
#
loop_
_entity.id
_entity.type
_entity.pdbx_description
1 polymer ?
#
loop_
_entity_poly.entity_id
_entity_poly.type
_entity_poly.pdbx_seq_one_letter_code
_entity_poly.pdbx_strand_id
1 'polypeptide(L)'
;MKIDEEELLNGKWIPRDQNVVVAIRQTKSNVIIPETANTSDYLHDIIVVAVDPDIKDLNIGDKVIVSYASLVELPVVNVKDKNTIYAYTKQSFIKLKYGS
;
A
#
# COMPACT_ATOMS: atom_id res chain seq x y z
N MET A 1 -15.98 11.63 1.54
CA MET A 1 -15.06 12.18 0.52
C MET A 1 -14.51 11.00 -0.27
N LYS A 2 -14.51 11.05 -1.61
CA LYS A 2 -13.99 9.99 -2.48
C LYS A 2 -12.83 10.59 -3.29
N ILE A 3 -11.78 9.82 -3.55
CA ILE A 3 -10.57 10.28 -4.26
C ILE A 3 -10.55 9.61 -5.63
N ASP A 4 -10.31 10.33 -6.70
CA ASP A 4 -10.12 9.71 -8.01
C ASP A 4 -8.72 9.07 -8.09
N GLU A 5 -8.62 7.86 -8.64
CA GLU A 5 -7.33 7.16 -8.80
C GLU A 5 -6.32 8.02 -9.58
N GLU A 6 -6.75 8.72 -10.63
CA GLU A 6 -5.83 9.57 -11.41
C GLU A 6 -5.37 10.78 -10.62
N GLU A 7 -6.20 11.36 -9.76
CA GLU A 7 -5.78 12.46 -8.89
C GLU A 7 -4.75 12.00 -7.84
N LEU A 8 -4.94 10.79 -7.31
CA LEU A 8 -4.01 10.18 -6.37
C LEU A 8 -2.66 9.88 -7.04
N LEU A 9 -2.66 9.19 -8.18
CA LEU A 9 -1.44 8.76 -8.85
C LEU A 9 -0.65 9.91 -9.50
N ASN A 10 -1.33 10.99 -9.91
CA ASN A 10 -0.67 12.19 -10.44
C ASN A 10 -0.23 13.17 -9.33
N GLY A 11 -0.38 12.81 -8.05
CA GLY A 11 0.04 13.65 -6.93
C GLY A 11 -0.79 14.94 -6.73
N LYS A 12 -1.98 15.04 -7.32
CA LYS A 12 -2.92 16.15 -7.05
C LYS A 12 -3.48 16.05 -5.64
N TRP A 13 -3.65 14.83 -5.15
CA TRP A 13 -3.99 14.55 -3.77
C TRP A 13 -2.73 14.06 -3.03
N ILE A 14 -2.42 14.69 -1.90
CA ILE A 14 -1.21 14.42 -1.12
C ILE A 14 -1.61 14.09 0.32
N PRO A 15 -1.15 12.96 0.89
CA PRO A 15 -1.39 12.65 2.29
C PRO A 15 -0.66 13.65 3.21
N ARG A 16 -1.23 13.88 4.40
CA ARG A 16 -0.67 14.77 5.44
C ARG A 16 -0.47 14.02 6.74
N ASP A 17 0.12 14.66 7.74
CA ASP A 17 0.32 14.15 9.10
C ASP A 17 1.20 12.89 9.16
N GLN A 18 2.29 12.82 8.40
CA GLN A 18 3.17 11.64 8.32
C GLN A 18 2.42 10.39 7.82
N ASN A 19 1.37 10.58 7.03
CA ASN A 19 0.66 9.49 6.37
C ASN A 19 1.32 9.14 5.04
N VAL A 20 1.25 7.86 4.70
CA VAL A 20 1.73 7.29 3.45
C VAL A 20 0.58 6.50 2.85
N VAL A 21 0.32 6.71 1.56
CA VAL A 21 -0.64 5.92 0.80
C VAL A 21 0.08 4.80 0.09
N VAL A 22 -0.48 3.60 0.20
CA VAL A 22 0.00 2.40 -0.46
C VAL A 22 -1.09 1.81 -1.35
N ALA A 23 -0.67 1.25 -2.47
CA ALA A 23 -1.45 0.35 -3.30
C ALA A 23 -1.14 -1.09 -2.92
N ILE A 24 -2.18 -1.85 -2.60
CA ILE A 24 -2.12 -3.24 -2.19
C ILE A 24 -2.65 -4.06 -3.36
N ARG A 25 -1.77 -4.79 -4.05
CA ARG A 25 -2.18 -5.71 -5.11
C ARG A 25 -2.46 -7.08 -4.53
N GLN A 26 -3.68 -7.56 -4.70
CA GLN A 26 -4.06 -8.91 -4.33
C GLN A 26 -3.66 -9.88 -5.43
N THR A 27 -2.43 -10.39 -5.37
CA THR A 27 -2.01 -11.51 -6.21
C THR A 27 -2.62 -12.79 -5.67
N LYS A 28 -3.50 -13.45 -6.44
CA LYS A 28 -3.88 -14.84 -6.15
C LYS A 28 -2.63 -15.70 -6.24
N SER A 29 -2.09 -16.10 -5.10
CA SER A 29 -0.97 -17.04 -5.08
C SER A 29 -1.50 -18.40 -5.56
N ASN A 30 -1.05 -18.87 -6.73
CA ASN A 30 -1.30 -20.24 -7.22
C ASN A 30 -0.32 -21.25 -6.59
N VAL A 31 0.38 -20.86 -5.51
CA VAL A 31 1.35 -21.69 -4.81
C VAL A 31 0.62 -22.46 -3.72
N ILE A 32 0.66 -23.79 -3.79
CA ILE A 32 0.20 -24.67 -2.71
C ILE A 32 1.23 -24.58 -1.60
N ILE A 33 0.89 -23.92 -0.49
CA ILE A 33 1.76 -23.73 0.67
C ILE A 33 1.31 -24.73 1.76
N PRO A 34 2.21 -25.55 2.32
CA PRO A 34 1.86 -26.58 3.29
C PRO A 34 1.34 -25.97 4.61
N GLU A 35 0.33 -26.61 5.19
CA GLU A 35 -0.52 -26.18 6.33
C GLU A 35 0.20 -25.78 7.63
N THR A 36 1.53 -25.81 7.69
CA THR A 36 2.34 -25.41 8.85
C THR A 36 2.92 -24.00 8.74
N ALA A 37 2.78 -23.34 7.59
CA ALA A 37 3.14 -21.93 7.42
C ALA A 37 2.01 -21.04 7.97
N ASN A 38 2.13 -20.66 9.24
CA ASN A 38 1.19 -19.79 9.93
C ASN A 38 1.39 -18.31 9.51
N THR A 39 1.32 -18.02 8.21
CA THR A 39 1.69 -16.71 7.64
C THR A 39 0.80 -16.35 6.46
N SER A 40 -0.24 -15.53 6.70
CA SER A 40 -0.72 -14.49 5.78
C SER A 40 -0.49 -14.73 4.27
N ASP A 41 -1.06 -15.80 3.71
CA ASP A 41 -0.73 -16.33 2.36
C ASP A 41 -1.32 -15.55 1.18
N TYR A 42 -1.43 -14.25 1.35
CA TYR A 42 -1.41 -13.36 0.23
C TYR A 42 -0.05 -12.64 0.28
N LEU A 43 0.83 -13.01 -0.64
CA LEU A 43 1.94 -12.15 -1.04
C LEU A 43 1.32 -10.89 -1.66
N HIS A 44 1.00 -9.93 -0.81
CA HIS A 44 0.55 -8.64 -1.25
C HIS A 44 1.78 -7.82 -1.60
N ASP A 45 1.93 -7.51 -2.88
CA ASP A 45 2.84 -6.45 -3.28
C ASP A 45 2.19 -5.13 -2.84
N ILE A 46 2.72 -4.58 -1.74
CA ILE A 46 2.34 -3.27 -1.20
C ILE A 46 3.36 -2.26 -1.69
N ILE A 47 2.89 -1.31 -2.49
CA ILE A 47 3.72 -0.30 -3.16
C ILE A 47 3.29 1.08 -2.67
N VAL A 48 4.25 1.93 -2.32
CA VAL A 48 3.99 3.32 -1.95
C VAL A 48 3.55 4.10 -3.18
N VAL A 49 2.41 4.79 -3.12
CA VAL A 49 1.87 5.59 -4.25
C VAL A 49 1.77 7.08 -3.95
N ALA A 50 1.71 7.47 -2.67
CA ALA A 50 1.81 8.85 -2.26
C ALA A 50 2.44 8.94 -0.87
N VAL A 51 3.27 9.95 -0.66
CA VAL A 51 4.02 10.16 0.58
C VAL A 51 3.79 11.60 1.03
N ASP A 52 3.63 11.80 2.33
CA ASP A 52 3.63 13.14 2.90
C ASP A 52 5.00 13.80 2.64
N PRO A 53 5.07 15.02 2.08
CA PRO A 53 6.33 15.72 1.79
C PRO A 53 7.30 15.85 2.97
N ASP A 54 6.79 15.77 4.21
CA ASP A 54 7.62 15.82 5.41
C ASP A 54 8.41 14.51 5.66
N ILE A 55 8.06 13.42 4.98
CA ILE A 55 8.73 12.12 5.06
C ILE A 55 9.86 12.05 4.02
N LYS A 56 11.10 11.88 4.48
CA LYS A 56 12.29 11.83 3.60
C LYS A 56 12.80 10.43 3.29
N ASP A 57 12.37 9.43 4.06
CA ASP A 57 12.93 8.07 4.03
C ASP A 57 12.09 7.08 3.20
N LEU A 58 11.04 7.56 2.52
CA LEU A 58 10.15 6.77 1.67
C LEU A 58 9.93 7.48 0.34
N ASN A 59 9.98 6.72 -0.74
CA ASN A 59 9.73 7.20 -2.09
C ASN A 59 8.49 6.52 -2.69
N ILE A 60 7.84 7.24 -3.60
CA ILE A 60 6.79 6.66 -4.44
C ILE A 60 7.42 5.56 -5.30
N GLY A 61 6.79 4.38 -5.30
CA GLY A 61 7.27 3.17 -5.97
C GLY A 61 7.96 2.17 -5.04
N ASP A 62 8.30 2.55 -3.80
CA ASP A 62 8.96 1.65 -2.85
C ASP A 62 8.04 0.48 -2.48
N LYS A 63 8.61 -0.73 -2.49
CA LYS A 63 7.94 -1.93 -1.98
C LYS A 63 8.14 -2.03 -0.47
N VAL A 64 7.03 -2.17 0.26
CA VAL A 64 7.03 -2.11 1.71
C VAL A 64 6.32 -3.30 2.34
N ILE A 65 6.63 -3.53 3.62
CA ILE A 65 5.91 -4.46 4.50
C ILE A 65 5.19 -3.60 5.54
N VAL A 66 3.87 -3.79 5.64
CA VAL A 66 3.03 -3.15 6.65
C VAL A 66 1.96 -4.12 7.12
N SER A 67 1.59 -4.04 8.39
CA SER A 67 0.50 -4.85 8.94
C SER A 67 -0.86 -4.37 8.43
N TYR A 68 -1.73 -5.29 8.05
CA TYR A 68 -3.13 -4.98 7.71
C TYR A 68 -3.88 -4.25 8.81
N ALA A 69 -3.60 -4.56 10.08
CA ALA A 69 -4.24 -3.89 11.21
C ALA A 69 -3.87 -2.40 11.32
N SER A 70 -2.79 -1.98 10.65
CA SER A 70 -2.31 -0.59 10.63
C SER A 70 -2.72 0.17 9.37
N LEU A 71 -3.47 -0.47 8.47
CA LEU A 71 -3.94 0.12 7.22
C LEU A 71 -5.38 0.60 7.36
N VAL A 72 -5.64 1.80 6.86
CA VAL A 72 -6.98 2.36 6.75
C VAL A 72 -7.32 2.51 5.28
N GLU A 73 -8.36 1.82 4.82
CA GLU A 73 -8.78 1.84 3.43
C GLU A 73 -9.18 3.25 2.99
N LEU A 74 -8.69 3.66 1.81
CA LEU A 74 -9.08 4.90 1.17
C LEU A 74 -10.19 4.62 0.16
N PRO A 75 -11.32 5.35 0.23
CA PRO A 75 -12.37 5.26 -0.78
C PRO A 75 -11.92 5.92 -2.09
N VAL A 76 -11.18 5.17 -2.91
CA VAL A 76 -10.73 5.56 -4.25
C VAL A 76 -11.77 5.10 -5.28
N VAL A 77 -12.11 5.99 -6.22
CA VAL A 77 -13.03 5.71 -7.33
C VAL A 77 -12.27 5.57 -8.65
N ASN A 78 -12.94 4.98 -9.65
CA ASN A 78 -12.38 4.79 -11.00
C ASN A 78 -11.10 3.95 -11.03
N VAL A 79 -10.90 3.08 -10.03
CA VAL A 79 -9.75 2.17 -9.95
C VAL A 79 -9.68 1.27 -11.20
N LYS A 80 -8.60 1.37 -11.96
CA LYS A 80 -8.38 0.63 -13.22
C LYS A 80 -8.22 -0.87 -12.98
N ASP A 81 -7.52 -1.28 -11.91
CA ASP A 81 -7.34 -2.68 -11.53
C ASP A 81 -8.20 -3.05 -10.32
N LYS A 82 -9.21 -3.90 -10.55
CA LYS A 82 -10.15 -4.36 -9.50
C LYS A 82 -9.49 -5.15 -8.36
N ASN A 83 -8.23 -5.60 -8.53
CA ASN A 83 -7.47 -6.29 -7.48
C ASN A 83 -6.56 -5.35 -6.68
N THR A 84 -6.58 -4.05 -6.99
CA THR A 84 -5.80 -3.03 -6.27
C THR A 84 -6.70 -2.33 -5.25
N ILE A 85 -6.26 -2.34 -3.99
CA ILE A 85 -6.87 -1.58 -2.89
C ILE A 85 -5.91 -0.48 -2.49
N TYR A 86 -6.41 0.74 -2.32
CA TYR A 86 -5.62 1.85 -1.80
C TYR A 86 -5.91 2.03 -0.31
N ALA A 87 -4.86 2.20 0.48
CA ALA A 87 -4.98 2.43 1.91
C ALA A 87 -3.90 3.40 2.37
N TYR A 88 -4.14 4.10 3.48
CA TYR A 88 -3.11 4.90 4.14
C TYR A 88 -2.70 4.29 5.48
N THR A 89 -1.48 4.62 5.88
CA THR A 89 -0.90 4.25 7.17
C THR A 89 0.10 5.33 7.62
N LYS A 90 0.54 5.30 8.88
CA LYS A 90 1.62 6.16 9.36
C LYS A 90 2.97 5.59 8.94
N GLN A 91 3.94 6.46 8.64
CA GLN A 91 5.33 6.06 8.35
C GLN A 91 5.87 5.07 9.39
N SER A 92 5.57 5.28 10.67
CA SER A 92 6.06 4.43 11.77
C SER A 92 5.64 2.96 11.70
N PHE A 93 4.58 2.63 10.94
CA PHE A 93 4.13 1.25 10.74
C PHE A 93 4.72 0.60 9.48
N ILE A 94 5.42 1.37 8.65
CA ILE A 94 6.01 0.89 7.41
C ILE A 94 7.42 0.37 7.70
N LYS A 95 7.68 -0.85 7.23
CA LYS A 95 9.03 -1.40 7.13
C LYS A 95 9.40 -1.50 5.65
N LEU A 96 10.54 -0.95 5.26
CA LEU A 96 11.08 -1.19 3.93
C LEU A 96 11.30 -2.70 3.75
N LYS A 97 10.80 -3.25 2.64
CA LYS A 97 11.05 -4.64 2.29
C LYS A 97 12.51 -4.75 1.83
N TYR A 98 13.44 -4.92 2.75
CA TYR A 98 14.82 -5.24 2.40
C TYR A 98 14.87 -6.64 1.78
N GLY A 99 15.24 -6.71 0.52
CA GLY A 99 15.37 -7.93 -0.27
C GLY A 99 16.14 -7.64 -1.55
N SER A 100 17.44 -7.94 -1.46
CA SER A 100 18.52 -8.07 -2.45
C SER A 100 18.15 -8.17 -3.93
#